data_AF-A0A1V6SNS0-F1
#
_entry.id   AF-A0A1V6SNS0-F1
#
_cell.length_a   1.000
_cell.length_b   1.000
_cell.length_c   1.000
_cell.angle_alpha   90.00
_cell.angle_beta   90.00
_cell.angle_gamma   90.00
#
_symmetry.space_group_name_H-M   'P 1'
#
loop_
_entity.id
_entity.type
_entity.pdbx_description
1 polymer ?
#
loop_
_entity_poly.entity_id
_entity_poly.type
_entity_poly.pdbx_seq_one_letter_code
_entity_poly.pdbx_strand_id
1 'polypeptide(L)'
;MNDQTFHYFPKLPAEIRITIWKLCLPNRVVEYDGPWFLHDGFRARQMCYSKSTIDRHCRIPTLASVNYEARQVTLRCGQLLQRPPKSAWLDSTWIQPRHDVLHLNWVRCCWAALFTADHHFSAGIIGPFIAKASSLRMQKVSVTAHAITPFRLDTLVDGYDSSGINEGTFGELATHPEDFYDFGDAAFNNDLPKELYVAMAAVSLHVREDAACKSGLFGLLGDEPVQMVDANNIVRLGKFEEFFHRHTTGESKEPKVWTLFELFKTSKFQDAVRNWKKLADRLLLEDFWYWAQYCELISDDELDESHPFMHEARNITLRTRPQVMIRYCTNQCYMKESQERPGPSF
;
A
#
# COMPACT_ATOMS: atom_id res chain seq x y z
N MET A 1 5.23 -40.17 -22.27
CA MET A 1 5.68 -38.96 -21.56
C MET A 1 5.86 -37.89 -22.62
N ASN A 2 4.94 -36.92 -22.70
CA ASN A 2 5.07 -35.84 -23.68
C ASN A 2 6.18 -34.91 -23.21
N ASP A 3 7.20 -34.75 -24.05
CA ASP A 3 8.30 -33.81 -23.87
C ASP A 3 7.75 -32.39 -24.04
N GLN A 4 7.08 -31.88 -23.00
CA GLN A 4 6.57 -30.51 -22.94
C GLN A 4 7.67 -29.52 -22.53
N THR A 5 8.91 -29.75 -22.95
CA THR A 5 9.95 -28.74 -22.77
C THR A 5 9.84 -27.73 -23.90
N PHE A 6 9.60 -26.46 -23.55
CA PHE A 6 9.55 -25.36 -24.53
C PHE A 6 10.97 -25.07 -25.06
N HIS A 7 11.43 -25.89 -26.02
CA HIS A 7 12.80 -25.86 -26.53
C HIS A 7 13.16 -24.60 -27.34
N TYR A 8 12.20 -23.73 -27.62
CA TYR A 8 12.44 -22.52 -28.41
C TYR A 8 13.03 -21.38 -27.58
N PHE A 9 12.78 -21.34 -26.27
CA PHE A 9 13.30 -20.25 -25.43
C PHE A 9 14.84 -20.13 -25.51
N PRO A 10 15.63 -21.20 -25.36
CA PRO A 10 17.09 -21.11 -25.49
C PRO A 10 17.57 -20.72 -26.90
N LYS A 11 16.73 -20.90 -27.93
CA LYS A 11 17.05 -20.55 -29.33
C LYS A 11 16.80 -19.08 -29.64
N LEU A 12 16.10 -18.34 -28.78
CA LEU A 12 15.90 -16.91 -28.95
C LEU A 12 17.23 -16.15 -28.78
N PRO A 13 17.42 -15.03 -29.50
CA PRO A 13 18.53 -14.10 -29.24
C PRO A 13 18.56 -13.66 -27.78
N ALA A 14 19.76 -13.40 -27.24
CA ALA A 14 19.95 -13.10 -25.82
C ALA A 14 19.15 -11.86 -25.38
N GLU A 15 19.04 -10.86 -26.25
CA GLU A 15 18.29 -9.62 -26.02
C GLU A 15 16.81 -9.90 -25.79
N ILE A 16 16.23 -10.84 -26.56
CA ILE A 16 14.83 -11.24 -26.45
C ILE A 16 14.61 -12.02 -25.15
N ARG A 17 15.50 -12.96 -24.82
CA ARG A 17 15.40 -13.72 -23.55
C ARG A 17 15.50 -12.81 -22.33
N ILE A 18 16.45 -11.87 -22.34
CA ILE A 18 16.59 -10.86 -21.29
C ILE A 18 15.33 -10.01 -21.17
N THR A 19 14.74 -9.61 -22.30
CA THR A 19 13.49 -8.83 -22.31
C THR A 19 12.33 -9.63 -21.72
N ILE A 20 12.21 -10.91 -22.08
CA ILE A 20 11.21 -11.81 -21.48
C ILE A 20 11.40 -11.88 -19.97
N TRP A 21 12.63 -12.08 -19.48
CA TRP A 21 12.88 -12.11 -18.04
C TRP A 21 12.53 -10.80 -17.34
N LYS A 22 12.82 -9.65 -17.96
CA LYS A 22 12.43 -8.34 -17.43
C LYS A 22 10.90 -8.19 -17.33
N LEU A 23 10.17 -8.71 -18.32
CA LEU A 23 8.70 -8.71 -18.32
C LEU A 23 8.11 -9.69 -17.29
N CYS A 24 8.85 -10.73 -16.92
CA CYS A 24 8.45 -11.68 -15.88
C CYS A 24 8.75 -11.18 -14.44
N LEU A 25 9.45 -10.05 -14.28
CA LEU A 25 9.69 -9.49 -12.95
C LEU A 25 8.37 -9.09 -12.29
N PRO A 26 8.16 -9.43 -11.01
CA PRO A 26 6.91 -9.14 -10.33
C PRO A 26 6.76 -7.63 -10.03
N ASN A 27 5.51 -7.16 -9.97
CA ASN A 27 5.13 -5.82 -9.54
C ASN A 27 4.66 -5.86 -8.09
N ARG A 28 5.60 -5.95 -7.15
CA ARG A 28 5.27 -6.21 -5.74
C ARG A 28 4.92 -4.92 -5.02
N VAL A 29 4.11 -5.05 -3.98
CA VAL A 29 4.00 -4.00 -2.96
C VAL A 29 4.98 -4.33 -1.86
N VAL A 30 5.96 -3.46 -1.67
CA VAL A 30 6.96 -3.57 -0.61
C VAL A 30 6.57 -2.62 0.52
N GLU A 31 6.27 -3.16 1.69
CA GLU A 31 5.83 -2.37 2.83
C GLU A 31 7.05 -1.80 3.58
N TYR A 32 7.16 -0.47 3.61
CA TYR A 32 8.22 0.29 4.28
C TYR A 32 8.15 0.17 5.81
N ASP A 33 6.96 -0.07 6.35
CA ASP A 33 6.68 -0.32 7.76
C ASP A 33 5.62 -1.42 7.90
N GLY A 34 5.48 -1.97 9.11
CA GLY A 34 4.46 -2.99 9.36
C GLY A 34 3.07 -2.38 9.51
N PRO A 35 2.01 -2.97 8.90
CA PRO A 35 0.65 -2.52 9.10
C PRO A 35 0.21 -2.85 10.53
N TRP A 36 -0.12 -1.80 11.29
CA TRP A 36 -0.73 -1.93 12.62
C TRP A 36 -2.20 -2.35 12.53
N PHE A 37 -2.90 -1.92 11.48
CA PHE A 37 -4.28 -2.29 11.13
C PHE A 37 -4.35 -2.57 9.62
N LEU A 38 -5.35 -3.34 9.14
CA LEU A 38 -5.51 -3.57 7.69
C LEU A 38 -6.34 -2.47 6.98
N HIS A 39 -6.60 -1.31 7.56
CA HIS A 39 -7.47 -0.31 6.91
C HIS A 39 -8.81 -0.89 6.38
N ASP A 40 -9.34 -1.93 7.04
CA ASP A 40 -10.54 -2.65 6.62
C ASP A 40 -11.80 -2.05 7.28
N GLY A 41 -11.67 -0.87 7.90
CA GLY A 41 -12.73 -0.18 8.65
C GLY A 41 -12.99 -0.79 10.02
N PHE A 42 -12.58 -2.04 10.24
CA PHE A 42 -12.59 -2.65 11.55
C PHE A 42 -11.31 -2.19 12.25
N ARG A 43 -11.43 -1.28 13.22
CA ARG A 43 -10.30 -0.77 14.02
C ARG A 43 -9.65 -1.83 14.94
N ALA A 44 -9.75 -3.10 14.56
CA ALA A 44 -9.12 -4.23 15.19
C ALA A 44 -7.88 -4.63 14.39
N ARG A 45 -6.84 -5.11 15.07
CA ARG A 45 -5.79 -5.89 14.41
C ARG A 45 -6.47 -7.03 13.68
N GLN A 46 -6.19 -7.22 12.40
CA GLN A 46 -6.65 -8.44 11.75
C GLN A 46 -6.08 -9.67 12.47
N MET A 47 -6.92 -10.70 12.57
CA MET A 47 -6.62 -11.98 13.23
C MET A 47 -5.37 -12.69 12.64
N CYS A 48 -4.96 -12.35 11.42
CA CYS A 48 -3.74 -12.84 10.80
C CYS A 48 -2.62 -11.80 10.90
N TYR A 49 -1.71 -11.99 11.85
CA TYR A 49 -0.55 -11.12 12.05
C TYR A 49 0.33 -11.05 10.78
N SER A 50 0.51 -9.86 10.23
CA SER A 50 1.06 -9.61 8.89
C SER A 50 2.55 -9.91 8.71
N LYS A 51 3.30 -10.17 9.78
CA LYS A 51 4.77 -10.33 9.71
C LYS A 51 5.22 -11.40 8.72
N SER A 52 4.55 -12.55 8.63
CA SER A 52 4.96 -13.59 7.67
C SER A 52 4.77 -13.17 6.21
N THR A 53 3.71 -12.40 5.93
CA THR A 53 3.45 -11.82 4.60
C THR A 53 4.53 -10.80 4.25
N ILE A 54 4.91 -9.98 5.23
CA ILE A 54 5.96 -8.97 5.12
C ILE A 54 7.33 -9.62 4.85
N ASP A 55 7.70 -10.60 5.67
CA ASP A 55 8.95 -11.35 5.54
C ASP A 55 9.04 -12.06 4.18
N ARG A 56 7.91 -12.49 3.61
CA ARG A 56 7.88 -13.16 2.30
C ARG A 56 7.99 -12.15 1.16
N HIS A 57 7.23 -11.05 1.17
CA HIS A 57 7.30 -10.06 0.09
C HIS A 57 8.67 -9.35 0.03
N CYS A 58 9.38 -9.28 1.16
CA CYS A 58 10.68 -8.63 1.26
C CYS A 58 11.85 -9.47 0.72
N ARG A 59 11.62 -10.71 0.28
CA ARG A 59 12.68 -11.59 -0.24
C ARG A 59 12.99 -11.27 -1.70
N ILE A 60 14.11 -11.80 -2.18
CA ILE A 60 14.40 -11.84 -3.62
C ILE A 60 13.27 -12.65 -4.30
N PRO A 61 12.71 -12.16 -5.43
CA PRO A 61 11.67 -12.88 -6.18
C PRO A 61 12.06 -14.32 -6.51
N THR A 62 11.07 -15.21 -6.49
CA THR A 62 11.23 -16.62 -6.87
C THR A 62 11.77 -16.77 -8.30
N LEU A 63 11.51 -15.80 -9.18
CA LEU A 63 12.12 -15.70 -10.51
C LEU A 63 13.66 -15.87 -10.50
N ALA A 64 14.34 -15.39 -9.46
CA ALA A 64 15.80 -15.53 -9.34
C ALA A 64 16.28 -16.98 -9.19
N SER A 65 15.39 -17.91 -8.84
CA SER A 65 15.70 -19.32 -8.63
C SER A 65 15.45 -20.17 -9.88
N VAL A 66 14.89 -19.59 -10.96
CA VAL A 66 14.51 -20.35 -12.17
C VAL A 66 15.73 -20.84 -12.94
N ASN A 67 16.66 -19.94 -13.28
CA ASN A 67 17.93 -20.26 -13.93
C ASN A 67 18.93 -19.10 -13.75
N TYR A 68 20.15 -19.28 -14.27
CA TYR A 68 21.21 -18.26 -14.17
C TYR A 68 20.85 -16.93 -14.85
N GLU A 69 20.26 -16.95 -16.05
CA GLU A 69 19.92 -15.75 -16.82
C GLU A 69 18.83 -14.93 -16.10
N ALA A 70 17.78 -15.60 -15.62
CA ALA A 70 16.71 -14.99 -14.82
C ALA A 70 17.27 -14.39 -13.52
N ARG A 71 18.17 -15.12 -12.82
CA ARG A 71 18.85 -14.62 -11.62
C ARG A 71 19.62 -13.34 -11.86
N GLN A 72 20.39 -13.29 -12.96
CA GLN A 72 21.15 -12.10 -13.32
C GLN A 72 20.24 -10.91 -13.61
N VAL A 73 19.11 -11.14 -14.28
CA VAL A 73 18.11 -10.08 -14.51
C VAL A 73 17.51 -9.58 -13.19
N THR A 74 17.08 -10.49 -12.30
CA THR A 74 16.54 -10.10 -10.99
C THR A 74 17.54 -9.29 -10.18
N LEU A 75 18.79 -9.76 -10.07
CA LEU A 75 19.84 -9.07 -9.30
C LEU A 75 20.22 -7.72 -9.89
N ARG A 76 20.16 -7.53 -11.22
CA ARG A 76 20.43 -6.24 -11.86
C ARG A 76 19.29 -5.24 -11.70
N CYS A 77 18.06 -5.73 -11.51
CA CYS A 77 16.85 -4.90 -11.42
C CYS A 77 16.44 -4.57 -9.99
N GLY A 78 17.10 -5.16 -8.98
CA GLY A 78 16.78 -4.92 -7.59
C GLY A 78 18.01 -4.70 -6.71
N GLN A 79 17.75 -4.39 -5.45
CA GLN A 79 18.76 -4.10 -4.44
C GLN A 79 18.23 -4.42 -3.05
N LEU A 80 19.14 -4.64 -2.11
CA LEU A 80 18.78 -4.82 -0.71
C LEU A 80 18.72 -3.46 0.00
N LEU A 81 17.55 -3.08 0.47
CA LEU A 81 17.35 -1.97 1.39
C LEU A 81 17.70 -2.43 2.80
N GLN A 82 18.80 -1.90 3.35
CA GLN A 82 19.10 -2.04 4.77
C GLN A 82 18.24 -1.08 5.60
N ARG A 83 17.72 -1.56 6.72
CA ARG A 83 16.96 -0.73 7.66
C ARG A 83 17.77 -0.44 8.92
N PRO A 84 17.52 0.68 9.60
CA PRO A 84 18.19 0.96 10.86
C PRO A 84 17.91 -0.18 11.84
N PRO A 85 18.94 -0.69 12.55
CA PRO A 85 18.72 -1.65 13.63
C PRO A 85 17.80 -0.98 14.66
N LYS A 86 16.67 -1.62 14.97
CA LYS A 86 15.53 -1.16 15.82
C LYS A 86 14.28 -0.64 15.10
N SER A 87 14.20 -0.59 13.77
CA SER A 87 12.88 -0.51 13.12
C SER A 87 12.18 -1.86 13.31
N ALA A 88 11.14 -1.90 14.14
CA ALA A 88 10.67 -3.09 14.88
C ALA A 88 10.18 -4.32 14.07
N TRP A 89 10.39 -4.38 12.76
CA TRP A 89 9.67 -5.34 11.90
C TRP A 89 10.57 -6.16 10.96
N LEU A 90 11.64 -5.58 10.39
CA LEU A 90 12.52 -6.23 9.39
C LEU A 90 13.94 -5.66 9.40
N ASP A 91 14.95 -6.52 9.24
CA ASP A 91 16.37 -6.12 9.16
C ASP A 91 16.76 -5.61 7.76
N SER A 92 16.17 -6.21 6.71
CA SER A 92 16.41 -5.82 5.33
C SER A 92 15.27 -6.22 4.41
N THR A 93 15.16 -5.51 3.28
CA THR A 93 14.10 -5.70 2.30
C THR A 93 14.65 -5.66 0.88
N TRP A 94 14.40 -6.67 0.07
CA TRP A 94 14.72 -6.64 -1.36
C TRP A 94 13.69 -5.78 -2.10
N ILE A 95 14.16 -4.80 -2.87
CA ILE A 95 13.33 -3.89 -3.66
C ILE A 95 13.76 -3.87 -5.13
N GLN A 96 12.83 -3.55 -6.01
CA GLN A 96 13.02 -3.34 -7.44
C GLN A 96 12.49 -1.95 -7.81
N PRO A 97 13.31 -0.89 -7.81
CA PRO A 97 12.84 0.50 -7.89
C PRO A 97 11.92 0.84 -9.07
N ARG A 98 12.07 0.12 -10.20
CA ARG A 98 11.26 0.31 -11.41
C ARG A 98 9.96 -0.52 -11.44
N HIS A 99 9.84 -1.54 -10.60
CA HIS A 99 8.72 -2.49 -10.64
C HIS A 99 7.88 -2.48 -9.36
N ASP A 100 8.53 -2.38 -8.20
CA ASP A 100 7.83 -2.42 -6.93
C ASP A 100 7.14 -1.09 -6.64
N VAL A 101 6.06 -1.15 -5.87
CA VAL A 101 5.46 -0.02 -5.16
C VAL A 101 6.02 -0.02 -3.76
N LEU A 102 6.72 1.04 -3.35
CA LEU A 102 7.12 1.20 -1.95
C LEU A 102 5.94 1.82 -1.17
N HIS A 103 5.38 1.10 -0.20
CA HIS A 103 4.17 1.48 0.52
C HIS A 103 4.43 1.80 2.00
N LEU A 104 3.90 2.92 2.48
CA LEU A 104 3.89 3.31 3.88
C LEU A 104 2.51 3.04 4.49
N ASN A 105 2.42 2.11 5.43
CA ASN A 105 1.24 1.73 6.21
C ASN A 105 0.94 2.70 7.37
N TRP A 106 1.81 3.69 7.60
CA TRP A 106 1.69 4.62 8.70
C TRP A 106 0.32 5.33 8.75
N VAL A 107 -0.19 5.47 9.97
CA VAL A 107 -1.36 6.30 10.30
C VAL A 107 -1.11 7.02 11.62
N ARG A 108 -1.45 8.32 11.66
CA ARG A 108 -1.20 9.21 12.81
C ARG A 108 -1.72 8.63 14.13
N CYS A 109 -2.91 8.05 14.12
CA CYS A 109 -3.55 7.49 15.31
C CYS A 109 -2.78 6.34 15.97
N CYS A 110 -2.07 5.51 15.20
CA CYS A 110 -1.24 4.44 15.76
C CYS A 110 -0.03 5.00 16.50
N TRP A 111 0.59 6.02 15.90
CA TRP A 111 1.79 6.62 16.43
C TRP A 111 1.51 7.39 17.72
N ALA A 112 0.43 8.19 17.74
CA ALA A 112 -0.02 8.89 18.94
C ALA A 112 -0.28 7.92 20.11
N ALA A 113 -0.86 6.75 19.86
CA ALA A 113 -1.17 5.75 20.89
C ALA A 113 0.06 4.99 21.43
N LEU A 114 1.13 4.85 20.64
CA LEU A 114 2.35 4.12 21.02
C LEU A 114 3.38 4.98 21.73
N PHE A 115 3.36 6.29 21.49
CA PHE A 115 4.38 7.23 21.97
C PHE A 115 3.83 8.26 22.96
N THR A 116 2.74 7.93 23.67
CA THR A 116 2.12 8.77 24.72
C THR A 116 3.03 9.12 25.92
N ALA A 117 4.31 8.73 25.92
CA ALA A 117 5.24 9.02 27.00
C ALA A 117 6.24 10.16 26.72
N ASP A 118 6.52 10.53 25.46
CA ASP A 118 7.49 11.60 25.15
C ASP A 118 6.93 12.54 24.07
N HIS A 119 6.53 13.73 24.49
CA HIS A 119 5.91 14.80 23.68
C HIS A 119 6.87 15.45 22.63
N HIS A 120 7.90 14.74 22.17
CA HIS A 120 8.98 15.30 21.36
C HIS A 120 9.11 14.74 19.93
N PHE A 121 8.25 13.79 19.51
CA PHE A 121 8.18 13.41 18.09
C PHE A 121 7.02 14.12 17.40
N SER A 122 7.20 15.42 17.14
CA SER A 122 6.27 16.24 16.35
C SER A 122 6.40 15.98 14.83
N ALA A 123 7.58 15.56 14.38
CA ALA A 123 7.88 15.32 12.97
C ALA A 123 7.19 14.05 12.42
N GLY A 124 6.48 14.22 11.30
CA GLY A 124 5.89 13.14 10.53
C GLY A 124 6.93 12.17 9.96
N ILE A 125 6.52 10.95 9.62
CA ILE A 125 7.37 9.97 8.93
C ILE A 125 7.30 10.11 7.41
N ILE A 126 6.41 10.97 6.90
CA ILE A 126 6.10 11.10 5.48
C ILE A 126 7.30 11.69 4.73
N GLY A 127 7.88 12.79 5.22
CA GLY A 127 9.05 13.43 4.62
C GLY A 127 10.26 12.48 4.55
N PRO A 128 10.67 11.85 5.68
CA PRO A 128 11.73 10.84 5.67
C PRO A 128 11.45 9.64 4.75
N PHE A 129 10.20 9.16 4.69
CA PHE A 129 9.79 8.09 3.77
C PHE A 129 9.95 8.52 2.31
N ILE A 130 9.49 9.71 1.97
CA ILE A 130 9.58 10.28 0.62
C ILE A 130 11.04 10.49 0.20
N ALA A 131 11.84 11.13 1.06
CA ALA A 131 13.27 11.32 0.80
C ALA A 131 13.97 9.96 0.60
N LYS A 132 13.59 8.95 1.39
CA LYS A 132 14.11 7.60 1.23
C LYS A 132 13.70 6.99 -0.12
N ALA A 133 12.43 7.10 -0.51
CA ALA A 133 11.93 6.60 -1.80
C ALA A 133 12.66 7.26 -2.98
N SER A 134 12.88 8.58 -2.93
CA SER A 134 13.66 9.34 -3.91
C SER A 134 15.11 8.85 -3.99
N SER A 135 15.79 8.67 -2.85
CA SER A 135 17.18 8.15 -2.81
C SER A 135 17.32 6.74 -3.40
N LEU A 136 16.25 5.94 -3.32
CA LEU A 136 16.17 4.60 -3.89
C LEU A 136 15.73 4.61 -5.36
N ARG A 137 15.38 5.78 -5.90
CA ARG A 137 14.84 5.99 -7.25
C ARG A 137 13.58 5.17 -7.51
N MET A 138 12.72 5.06 -6.49
CA MET A 138 11.44 4.38 -6.61
C MET A 138 10.57 5.11 -7.63
N GLN A 139 10.05 4.38 -8.62
CA GLN A 139 9.13 4.94 -9.62
C GLN A 139 7.66 4.89 -9.18
N LYS A 140 7.36 4.18 -8.09
CA LYS A 140 6.01 4.03 -7.56
C LYS A 140 6.08 4.04 -6.04
N VAL A 141 5.32 4.97 -5.44
CA VAL A 141 5.20 5.12 -3.99
C VAL A 141 3.74 5.11 -3.58
N SER A 142 3.48 4.65 -2.37
CA SER A 142 2.14 4.58 -1.84
C SER A 142 2.10 4.93 -0.36
N VAL A 143 0.99 5.54 0.05
CA VAL A 143 0.64 5.81 1.45
C VAL A 143 -0.78 5.34 1.73
N THR A 144 -1.18 5.32 2.99
CA THR A 144 -2.59 5.12 3.38
C THR A 144 -3.38 6.42 3.16
N ALA A 145 -4.70 6.32 2.97
CA ALA A 145 -5.55 7.51 2.86
C ALA A 145 -5.40 8.45 4.07
N HIS A 146 -5.29 7.85 5.27
CA HIS A 146 -5.12 8.56 6.53
C HIS A 146 -3.79 9.33 6.65
N ALA A 147 -2.80 9.05 5.80
CA ALA A 147 -1.58 9.85 5.75
C ALA A 147 -1.81 11.26 5.19
N ILE A 148 -2.87 11.47 4.38
CA ILE A 148 -3.23 12.77 3.80
C ILE A 148 -4.45 13.35 4.52
N THR A 149 -5.53 12.57 4.62
CA THR A 149 -6.76 12.99 5.29
C THR A 149 -7.61 11.77 5.68
N PRO A 150 -8.33 11.76 6.81
CA PRO A 150 -9.05 10.57 7.26
C PRO A 150 -10.01 10.00 6.22
N PHE A 151 -10.03 8.66 6.08
CA PHE A 151 -11.01 7.94 5.27
C PHE A 151 -11.77 6.94 6.13
N ARG A 152 -13.00 7.29 6.47
CA ARG A 152 -13.82 6.59 7.47
C ARG A 152 -14.60 5.42 6.87
N LEU A 153 -13.87 4.37 6.48
CA LEU A 153 -14.48 3.14 5.92
C LEU A 153 -15.48 2.49 6.89
N ASP A 154 -15.25 2.61 8.20
CA ASP A 154 -16.15 2.19 9.29
C ASP A 154 -17.55 2.78 9.15
N THR A 155 -17.65 4.06 8.79
CA THR A 155 -18.94 4.76 8.63
C THR A 155 -19.69 4.34 7.36
N LEU A 156 -19.02 3.66 6.44
CA LEU A 156 -19.60 3.22 5.17
C LEU A 156 -20.22 1.82 5.26
N VAL A 157 -19.81 1.01 6.24
CA VAL A 157 -20.33 -0.34 6.48
C VAL A 157 -21.58 -0.27 7.37
N ASP A 158 -22.74 -0.68 6.86
CA ASP A 158 -23.99 -0.67 7.62
C ASP A 158 -23.96 -1.71 8.77
N GLY A 159 -24.46 -1.35 9.97
CA GLY A 159 -24.45 -2.21 11.17
C GLY A 159 -23.23 -2.06 12.08
N TYR A 160 -22.46 -0.98 11.91
CA TYR A 160 -21.32 -0.64 12.78
C TYR A 160 -21.80 -0.24 14.18
N ASP A 161 -21.46 -1.03 15.20
CA ASP A 161 -21.63 -0.64 16.60
C ASP A 161 -20.43 0.22 17.03
N SER A 162 -20.59 1.53 16.95
CA SER A 162 -19.59 2.51 17.42
C SER A 162 -19.55 2.63 18.94
N SER A 163 -20.38 1.90 19.70
CA SER A 163 -20.55 2.05 21.15
C SER A 163 -19.32 1.71 22.00
N GLY A 164 -18.27 1.11 21.41
CA GLY A 164 -16.99 0.86 22.08
C GLY A 164 -15.89 1.88 21.78
N ILE A 165 -16.15 2.91 20.97
CA ILE A 165 -15.14 3.85 20.51
C ILE A 165 -15.44 5.21 21.12
N ASN A 166 -14.59 5.66 22.04
CA ASN A 166 -14.57 7.07 22.43
C ASN A 166 -14.30 7.91 21.17
N GLU A 167 -15.34 8.58 20.66
CA GLU A 167 -15.26 9.49 19.51
C GLU A 167 -14.15 10.54 19.71
N GLY A 168 -13.88 10.93 20.96
CA GLY A 168 -12.85 11.90 21.33
C GLY A 168 -11.39 11.43 21.28
N THR A 169 -11.07 10.12 21.19
CA THR A 169 -9.65 9.69 21.21
C THR A 169 -9.00 9.60 19.82
N PHE A 170 -9.81 9.55 18.74
CA PHE A 170 -9.31 9.25 17.40
C PHE A 170 -9.92 10.09 16.27
N GLY A 171 -11.10 10.69 16.48
CA GLY A 171 -11.73 11.58 15.50
C GLY A 171 -11.10 12.97 15.45
N GLU A 172 -10.46 13.40 16.54
CA GLU A 172 -9.89 14.75 16.72
C GLU A 172 -8.38 14.84 16.49
N LEU A 173 -7.70 13.74 16.22
CA LEU A 173 -6.33 13.77 15.70
C LEU A 173 -6.39 14.16 14.22
N ALA A 174 -6.81 15.40 13.95
CA ALA A 174 -6.56 16.08 12.71
C ALA A 174 -5.07 15.90 12.37
N THR A 175 -4.78 15.72 11.08
CA THR A 175 -3.42 15.81 10.55
C THR A 175 -2.74 17.00 11.20
N HIS A 176 -1.64 16.76 11.91
CA HIS A 176 -0.89 17.85 12.50
C HIS A 176 -0.36 18.71 11.35
N PRO A 177 -0.37 20.05 11.44
CA PRO A 177 0.15 20.90 10.36
C PRO A 177 1.56 20.48 9.90
N GLU A 178 2.38 19.94 10.81
CA GLU A 178 3.72 19.43 10.49
C GLU A 178 3.75 18.17 9.60
N ASP A 179 2.73 17.29 9.64
CA ASP A 179 2.65 16.16 8.70
C ASP A 179 2.27 16.61 7.29
N PHE A 180 1.65 17.79 7.20
CA PHE A 180 1.16 18.36 5.97
C PHE A 180 2.35 18.77 5.10
N TYR A 181 3.27 19.57 5.65
CA TYR A 181 4.42 20.18 4.94
C TYR A 181 5.34 19.21 4.19
N ASP A 182 5.34 17.94 4.60
CA ASP A 182 6.17 16.90 3.99
C ASP A 182 5.79 16.60 2.53
N PHE A 183 4.52 16.82 2.13
CA PHE A 183 4.09 16.58 0.75
C PHE A 183 4.43 17.73 -0.21
N GLY A 184 4.49 18.96 0.29
CA GLY A 184 4.84 20.16 -0.44
C GLY A 184 6.30 20.11 -0.87
N ASP A 185 7.19 19.76 0.07
CA ASP A 185 8.61 19.51 -0.23
C ASP A 185 8.76 18.36 -1.25
N ALA A 186 7.99 17.29 -1.09
CA ALA A 186 7.97 16.17 -2.03
C ALA A 186 7.59 16.58 -3.45
N ALA A 187 6.67 17.53 -3.62
CA ALA A 187 6.20 17.93 -4.95
C ALA A 187 7.31 18.55 -5.83
N PHE A 188 8.33 19.18 -5.23
CA PHE A 188 9.49 19.73 -5.96
C PHE A 188 10.58 18.71 -6.26
N ASN A 189 10.55 17.53 -5.64
CA ASN A 189 11.51 16.49 -5.90
C ASN A 189 11.21 15.83 -7.26
N ASN A 190 11.96 16.23 -8.29
CA ASN A 190 11.83 15.68 -9.65
C ASN A 190 12.16 14.19 -9.76
N ASP A 191 12.83 13.61 -8.76
CA ASP A 191 13.13 12.18 -8.73
C ASP A 191 11.96 11.35 -8.19
N LEU A 192 10.91 11.99 -7.65
CA LEU A 192 9.71 11.30 -7.21
C LEU A 192 8.69 11.13 -8.33
N PRO A 193 7.94 10.02 -8.31
CA PRO A 193 6.82 9.87 -9.21
C PRO A 193 5.73 10.88 -8.87
N LYS A 194 5.18 11.51 -9.92
CA LYS A 194 4.05 12.44 -9.79
C LYS A 194 2.74 11.74 -9.45
N GLU A 195 2.69 10.41 -9.54
CA GLU A 195 1.53 9.63 -9.14
C GLU A 195 1.76 9.02 -7.76
N LEU A 196 0.88 9.37 -6.82
CA LEU A 196 0.88 8.84 -5.46
C LEU A 196 -0.27 7.83 -5.32
N TYR A 197 0.06 6.55 -5.17
CA TYR A 197 -0.96 5.53 -4.91
C TYR A 197 -1.45 5.62 -3.47
N VAL A 198 -2.76 5.60 -3.26
CA VAL A 198 -3.34 5.77 -1.93
C VAL A 198 -4.18 4.55 -1.56
N ALA A 199 -3.79 3.81 -0.52
CA ALA A 199 -4.59 2.71 0.00
C ALA A 199 -5.80 3.26 0.78
N MET A 200 -6.98 3.18 0.16
CA MET A 200 -8.26 3.61 0.75
C MET A 200 -8.81 2.58 1.73
N ALA A 201 -8.65 1.32 1.36
CA ALA A 201 -9.09 0.16 2.11
C ALA A 201 -8.12 -0.98 1.84
N ALA A 202 -8.07 -1.97 2.72
CA ALA A 202 -7.42 -3.23 2.38
C ALA A 202 -8.19 -4.45 2.84
N VAL A 203 -7.99 -5.56 2.12
CA VAL A 203 -8.67 -6.83 2.32
C VAL A 203 -7.65 -7.96 2.37
N SER A 204 -7.76 -8.83 3.37
CA SER A 204 -6.94 -10.05 3.48
C SER A 204 -7.80 -11.26 3.15
N LEU A 205 -7.38 -12.01 2.14
CA LEU A 205 -8.07 -13.21 1.68
C LEU A 205 -7.46 -14.44 2.36
N HIS A 206 -8.22 -15.13 3.21
CA HIS A 206 -7.79 -16.39 3.82
C HIS A 206 -8.02 -17.58 2.87
N VAL A 207 -7.18 -17.65 1.84
CA VAL A 207 -7.18 -18.71 0.83
C VAL A 207 -5.91 -19.55 0.92
N ARG A 208 -5.93 -20.72 0.28
CA ARG A 208 -4.72 -21.54 0.14
C ARG A 208 -3.69 -20.86 -0.77
N GLU A 209 -2.41 -20.99 -0.41
CA GLU A 209 -1.30 -20.43 -1.19
C GLU A 209 -1.24 -21.01 -2.61
N ASP A 210 -1.46 -22.32 -2.77
CA ASP A 210 -1.45 -22.95 -4.10
C ASP A 210 -2.60 -22.45 -4.99
N ALA A 211 -3.74 -22.11 -4.40
CA ALA A 211 -4.85 -21.46 -5.12
C ALA A 211 -4.47 -20.03 -5.53
N ALA A 212 -3.86 -19.25 -4.63
CA ALA A 212 -3.38 -17.90 -4.93
C ALA A 212 -2.36 -17.90 -6.06
N CYS A 213 -1.35 -18.79 -6.02
CA CYS A 213 -0.35 -18.90 -7.09
C CYS A 213 -0.95 -19.31 -8.44
N LYS A 214 -1.88 -20.29 -8.45
CA LYS A 214 -2.52 -20.76 -9.69
C LYS A 214 -3.53 -19.78 -10.28
N SER A 215 -4.03 -18.83 -9.48
CA SER A 215 -5.02 -17.85 -9.92
C SER A 215 -4.49 -16.84 -10.94
N GLY A 216 -3.17 -16.60 -10.95
CA GLY A 216 -2.54 -15.49 -11.67
C GLY A 216 -2.92 -14.10 -11.14
N LEU A 217 -3.68 -14.01 -10.04
CA LEU A 217 -4.07 -12.74 -9.43
C LEU A 217 -2.97 -12.14 -8.54
N PHE A 218 -2.04 -12.97 -8.05
CA PHE A 218 -0.97 -12.61 -7.11
C PHE A 218 0.42 -12.87 -7.71
N GLY A 219 0.58 -12.48 -8.98
CA GLY A 219 1.78 -12.72 -9.76
C GLY A 219 1.87 -14.15 -10.33
N LEU A 220 2.86 -14.38 -11.19
CA LEU A 220 3.04 -15.66 -11.89
C LEU A 220 3.46 -16.81 -10.98
N LEU A 221 4.21 -16.51 -9.91
CA LEU A 221 4.80 -17.48 -8.99
C LEU A 221 4.38 -17.26 -7.53
N GLY A 222 3.35 -16.44 -7.29
CA GLY A 222 2.98 -16.00 -5.94
C GLY A 222 3.91 -14.92 -5.35
N ASP A 223 4.79 -14.34 -6.17
CA ASP A 223 5.73 -13.29 -5.77
C ASP A 223 5.07 -11.93 -5.52
N GLU A 224 3.77 -11.77 -5.82
CA GLU A 224 3.00 -10.54 -5.59
C GLU A 224 1.83 -10.76 -4.62
N PRO A 225 2.10 -11.10 -3.34
CA PRO A 225 1.06 -11.47 -2.37
C PRO A 225 0.14 -10.33 -1.96
N VAL A 226 0.52 -9.10 -2.30
CA VAL A 226 -0.24 -7.87 -2.12
C VAL A 226 -0.39 -7.21 -3.49
N GLN A 227 -1.59 -6.75 -3.78
CA GLN A 227 -2.00 -6.13 -5.03
C GLN A 227 -2.64 -4.78 -4.71
N MET A 228 -2.28 -3.75 -5.49
CA MET A 228 -2.96 -2.46 -5.48
C MET A 228 -3.90 -2.41 -6.68
N VAL A 229 -5.20 -2.25 -6.42
CA VAL A 229 -6.23 -2.22 -7.45
C VAL A 229 -6.92 -0.88 -7.42
N ASP A 230 -7.04 -0.19 -8.56
CA ASP A 230 -7.73 1.10 -8.62
C ASP A 230 -9.13 0.98 -7.99
N ALA A 231 -9.48 1.91 -7.10
CA ALA A 231 -10.71 1.82 -6.32
C ALA A 231 -11.99 1.86 -7.18
N ASN A 232 -11.89 2.36 -8.42
CA ASN A 232 -12.97 2.38 -9.41
C ASN A 232 -12.95 1.16 -10.37
N ASN A 233 -11.95 0.29 -10.30
CA ASN A 233 -11.82 -0.87 -11.17
C ASN A 233 -12.62 -2.05 -10.63
N ILE A 234 -13.95 -1.91 -10.69
CA ILE A 234 -14.92 -2.89 -10.19
C ILE A 234 -14.72 -4.26 -10.86
N VAL A 235 -14.33 -4.30 -12.13
CA VAL A 235 -14.06 -5.55 -12.86
C VAL A 235 -12.87 -6.30 -12.26
N ARG A 236 -11.77 -5.60 -11.95
CA ARG A 236 -10.60 -6.22 -11.33
C ARG A 236 -10.90 -6.66 -9.89
N LEU A 237 -11.62 -5.84 -9.12
CA LEU A 237 -12.05 -6.18 -7.76
C LEU A 237 -12.97 -7.41 -7.75
N GLY A 238 -13.91 -7.51 -8.70
CA GLY A 238 -14.79 -8.67 -8.86
C GLY A 238 -14.04 -9.98 -9.12
N LYS A 239 -12.87 -9.94 -9.78
CA LYS A 239 -12.02 -11.14 -9.93
C LYS A 239 -11.47 -11.65 -8.59
N PHE A 240 -11.11 -10.75 -7.68
CA PHE A 240 -10.63 -11.13 -6.34
C PHE A 240 -11.77 -11.67 -5.46
N GLU A 241 -12.95 -11.07 -5.59
CA GLU A 241 -14.17 -11.56 -4.91
C GLU A 241 -14.57 -12.96 -5.40
N GLU A 242 -14.66 -13.17 -6.72
CA GLU A 242 -14.98 -14.48 -7.31
C GLU A 242 -13.95 -15.53 -6.89
N PHE A 243 -12.67 -15.16 -6.90
CA PHE A 243 -11.59 -16.00 -6.42
C PHE A 243 -11.76 -16.35 -4.93
N PHE A 244 -12.07 -15.36 -4.09
CA PHE A 244 -12.35 -15.58 -2.68
C PHE A 244 -13.49 -16.59 -2.50
N HIS A 245 -14.65 -16.37 -3.14
CA HIS A 245 -15.80 -17.29 -3.03
C HIS A 245 -15.50 -18.72 -3.49
N ARG A 246 -14.72 -18.88 -4.55
CA ARG A 246 -14.36 -20.20 -5.08
C ARG A 246 -13.42 -20.96 -4.16
N HIS A 247 -12.57 -20.26 -3.41
CA HIS A 247 -11.45 -20.87 -2.69
C HIS A 247 -11.52 -20.77 -1.16
N THR A 248 -12.58 -20.18 -0.60
CA THR A 248 -12.95 -20.33 0.81
C THR A 248 -13.92 -21.50 1.01
N THR A 249 -13.59 -22.42 1.93
CA THR A 249 -14.40 -23.62 2.22
C THR A 249 -15.13 -23.53 3.57
N GLY A 250 -16.41 -23.90 3.63
CA GLY A 250 -17.15 -24.13 4.88
C GLY A 250 -17.36 -22.89 5.77
N GLU A 251 -17.70 -23.08 7.04
CA GLU A 251 -18.06 -22.07 8.08
C GLU A 251 -17.06 -20.90 8.26
N SER A 252 -15.93 -20.91 7.55
CA SER A 252 -14.95 -19.83 7.40
C SER A 252 -15.37 -18.67 6.48
N LYS A 253 -16.65 -18.56 6.09
CA LYS A 253 -17.16 -17.42 5.32
C LYS A 253 -16.97 -16.17 6.16
N GLU A 254 -15.85 -15.48 6.01
CA GLU A 254 -15.56 -14.22 6.71
C GLU A 254 -16.56 -13.17 6.25
N PRO A 255 -17.63 -12.89 7.02
CA PRO A 255 -18.72 -12.06 6.53
C PRO A 255 -18.23 -10.63 6.30
N LYS A 256 -17.20 -10.21 7.04
CA LYS A 256 -16.52 -8.92 6.88
C LYS A 256 -15.89 -8.75 5.49
N VAL A 257 -15.25 -9.80 4.95
CA VAL A 257 -14.64 -9.74 3.60
C VAL A 257 -15.73 -9.62 2.54
N TRP A 258 -16.83 -10.36 2.70
CA TRP A 258 -18.02 -10.23 1.85
C TRP A 258 -18.57 -8.80 1.87
N THR A 259 -18.81 -8.26 3.06
CA THR A 259 -19.34 -6.91 3.23
C THR A 259 -18.45 -5.84 2.59
N LEU A 260 -17.13 -6.01 2.64
CA LEU A 260 -16.20 -5.09 1.99
C LEU A 260 -16.29 -5.15 0.46
N PHE A 261 -16.32 -6.35 -0.13
CA PHE A 261 -16.47 -6.46 -1.60
C PHE A 261 -17.80 -5.92 -2.10
N GLU A 262 -18.90 -6.16 -1.37
CA GLU A 262 -20.19 -5.56 -1.69
C GLU A 262 -20.14 -4.03 -1.57
N LEU A 263 -19.55 -3.52 -0.48
CA LEU A 263 -19.38 -2.08 -0.28
C LEU A 263 -18.62 -1.43 -1.45
N PHE A 264 -17.54 -2.03 -1.93
CA PHE A 264 -16.72 -1.45 -3.01
C PHE A 264 -17.50 -1.24 -4.32
N LYS A 265 -18.56 -2.02 -4.55
CA LYS A 265 -19.43 -1.90 -5.73
C LYS A 265 -20.50 -0.81 -5.58
N THR A 266 -20.77 -0.33 -4.36
CA THR A 266 -21.83 0.64 -4.10
C THR A 266 -21.45 2.04 -4.57
N SER A 267 -22.46 2.84 -4.94
CA SER A 267 -22.27 4.28 -5.16
C SER A 267 -21.76 4.98 -3.90
N LYS A 268 -22.23 4.58 -2.71
CA LYS A 268 -21.81 5.11 -1.40
C LYS A 268 -20.28 5.10 -1.24
N PHE A 269 -19.63 3.97 -1.52
CA PHE A 269 -18.16 3.88 -1.47
C PHE A 269 -17.50 4.74 -2.55
N GLN A 270 -18.00 4.69 -3.78
CA GLN A 270 -17.41 5.44 -4.90
C GLN A 270 -17.54 6.96 -4.71
N ASP A 271 -18.65 7.43 -4.14
CA ASP A 271 -18.86 8.83 -3.74
C ASP A 271 -17.92 9.24 -2.62
N ALA A 272 -17.75 8.39 -1.60
CA ALA A 272 -16.80 8.63 -0.51
C ALA A 272 -15.36 8.76 -1.03
N VAL A 273 -14.92 7.87 -1.93
CA VAL A 273 -13.59 7.94 -2.56
C VAL A 273 -13.44 9.22 -3.40
N ARG A 274 -14.47 9.60 -4.18
CA ARG A 274 -14.45 10.85 -4.96
C ARG A 274 -14.35 12.09 -4.08
N ASN A 275 -15.14 12.15 -3.01
CA ASN A 275 -15.14 13.28 -2.08
C ASN A 275 -13.82 13.37 -1.32
N TRP A 276 -13.31 12.23 -0.85
CA TRP A 276 -11.98 12.14 -0.24
C TRP A 276 -10.90 12.62 -1.21
N LYS A 277 -10.93 12.19 -2.47
CA LYS A 277 -9.94 12.59 -3.49
C LYS A 277 -9.96 14.10 -3.74
N LYS A 278 -11.15 14.70 -3.87
CA LYS A 278 -11.27 16.16 -4.04
C LYS A 278 -10.66 16.91 -2.85
N LEU A 279 -10.93 16.45 -1.64
CA LEU A 279 -10.36 17.03 -0.43
C LEU A 279 -8.84 16.85 -0.38
N ALA A 280 -8.34 15.64 -0.62
CA ALA A 280 -6.91 15.33 -0.64
C ALA A 280 -6.15 16.14 -1.68
N ASP A 281 -6.67 16.24 -2.91
CA ASP A 281 -6.03 17.02 -3.98
C ASP A 281 -6.00 18.53 -3.63
N ARG A 282 -7.06 19.06 -3.00
CA ARG A 282 -7.08 20.43 -2.48
C ARG A 282 -6.05 20.63 -1.37
N LEU A 283 -6.00 19.70 -0.42
CA LEU A 283 -5.07 19.75 0.70
C LEU A 283 -3.61 19.72 0.22
N LEU A 284 -3.26 18.85 -0.73
CA LEU A 284 -1.91 18.82 -1.31
C LEU A 284 -1.54 20.13 -2.03
N LEU A 285 -2.52 20.83 -2.62
CA LEU A 285 -2.31 22.15 -3.22
C LEU A 285 -2.14 23.25 -2.17
N GLU A 286 -2.93 23.22 -1.10
CA GLU A 286 -2.78 24.11 0.06
C GLU A 286 -1.40 23.93 0.69
N ASP A 287 -0.95 22.69 0.87
CA ASP A 287 0.37 22.39 1.43
C ASP A 287 1.51 22.95 0.58
N PHE A 288 1.38 22.77 -0.73
CA PHE A 288 2.31 23.30 -1.71
C PHE A 288 2.40 24.83 -1.68
N TRP A 289 1.26 25.50 -1.48
CA TRP A 289 1.21 26.95 -1.30
C TRP A 289 1.95 27.37 -0.02
N TYR A 290 1.65 26.73 1.12
CA TYR A 290 2.34 27.05 2.37
C TYR A 290 3.85 26.82 2.29
N TRP A 291 4.29 25.74 1.63
CA TRP A 291 5.70 25.52 1.37
C TRP A 291 6.31 26.64 0.52
N ALA A 292 5.60 27.11 -0.51
CA ALA A 292 6.09 28.19 -1.38
C ALA A 292 6.19 29.53 -0.65
N GLN A 293 5.26 29.82 0.26
CA GLN A 293 5.36 30.97 1.18
C GLN A 293 6.57 30.83 2.09
N TYR A 294 6.77 29.64 2.69
CA TYR A 294 7.90 29.36 3.57
C TYR A 294 9.26 29.53 2.86
N CYS A 295 9.33 29.18 1.58
CA CYS A 295 10.50 29.40 0.74
C CYS A 295 10.59 30.81 0.12
N GLU A 296 9.73 31.75 0.55
CA GLU A 296 9.66 33.13 0.05
C GLU A 296 9.45 33.25 -1.48
N LEU A 297 8.84 32.23 -2.10
CA LEU A 297 8.53 32.22 -3.54
C LEU A 297 7.24 32.98 -3.86
N ILE A 298 6.36 33.12 -2.88
CA ILE A 298 5.11 33.88 -2.94
C ILE A 298 4.95 34.69 -1.64
N SER A 299 4.38 35.88 -1.75
CA SER A 299 4.23 36.82 -0.63
C SER A 299 2.79 36.96 -0.11
N ASP A 300 1.82 36.40 -0.83
CA ASP A 300 0.41 36.47 -0.46
C ASP A 300 0.14 35.52 0.71
N ASP A 301 -0.49 36.00 1.78
CA ASP A 301 -0.71 35.23 3.02
C ASP A 301 -1.80 34.13 2.88
N GLU A 302 -2.76 34.32 1.98
CA GLU A 302 -3.89 33.40 1.77
C GLU A 302 -3.80 32.70 0.42
N LEU A 303 -4.24 31.43 0.35
CA LEU A 303 -4.32 30.68 -0.90
C LEU A 303 -5.22 31.39 -1.93
N ASP A 304 -4.61 31.94 -2.98
CA ASP A 304 -5.31 32.45 -4.14
C ASP A 304 -5.26 31.45 -5.30
N GLU A 305 -6.38 30.79 -5.58
CA GLU A 305 -6.50 29.83 -6.67
C GLU A 305 -6.22 30.41 -8.07
N SER A 306 -6.35 31.73 -8.22
CA SER A 306 -6.12 32.48 -9.46
C SER A 306 -4.68 32.96 -9.62
N HIS A 307 -3.87 32.86 -8.57
CA HIS A 307 -2.47 33.26 -8.59
C HIS A 307 -1.69 32.45 -9.65
N PRO A 308 -0.78 33.07 -10.45
CA PRO A 308 -0.05 32.37 -11.52
C PRO A 308 0.69 31.11 -11.06
N PHE A 309 1.23 31.13 -9.85
CA PHE A 309 1.85 29.96 -9.20
C PHE A 309 0.92 28.74 -9.17
N MET A 310 -0.38 28.94 -8.94
CA MET A 310 -1.34 27.84 -8.83
C MET A 310 -1.59 27.13 -10.16
N HIS A 311 -1.34 27.77 -11.30
CA HIS A 311 -1.39 27.09 -12.59
C HIS A 311 -0.22 26.11 -12.73
N GLU A 312 0.98 26.51 -12.30
CA GLU A 312 2.17 25.65 -12.31
C GLU A 312 2.05 24.54 -11.26
N ALA A 313 1.64 24.89 -10.04
CA ALA A 313 1.41 23.96 -8.93
C ALA A 313 0.56 22.75 -9.35
N ARG A 314 -0.59 22.97 -9.99
CA ARG A 314 -1.48 21.89 -10.45
C ARG A 314 -0.82 20.93 -11.46
N ASN A 315 0.24 21.36 -12.14
CA ASN A 315 0.98 20.50 -13.07
C ASN A 315 2.09 19.69 -12.38
N ILE A 316 2.64 20.18 -11.26
CA ILE A 316 3.80 19.60 -10.59
C ILE A 316 3.49 18.90 -9.26
N THR A 317 2.32 19.17 -8.66
CA THR A 317 1.87 18.49 -7.45
C THR A 317 1.58 17.00 -7.68
N LEU A 318 1.63 16.25 -6.58
CA LEU A 318 1.33 14.83 -6.56
C LEU A 318 -0.14 14.58 -6.92
N ARG A 319 -0.37 13.65 -7.85
CA ARG A 319 -1.71 13.21 -8.26
C ARG A 319 -2.07 11.94 -7.52
N THR A 320 -3.07 12.03 -6.66
CA THR A 320 -3.52 10.88 -5.89
C THR A 320 -4.23 9.86 -6.80
N ARG A 321 -3.90 8.57 -6.63
CA ARG A 321 -4.57 7.42 -7.26
C ARG A 321 -5.15 6.51 -6.18
N PRO A 322 -6.43 6.66 -5.84
CA PRO A 322 -7.10 5.80 -4.86
C PRO A 322 -7.08 4.32 -5.27
N GLN A 323 -6.62 3.45 -4.37
CA GLN A 323 -6.51 2.01 -4.53
C GLN A 323 -7.22 1.28 -3.39
N VAL A 324 -7.66 0.06 -3.67
CA VAL A 324 -7.95 -0.96 -2.67
C VAL A 324 -6.78 -1.95 -2.68
N MET A 325 -6.18 -2.16 -1.51
CA MET A 325 -5.11 -3.12 -1.34
C MET A 325 -5.70 -4.51 -1.07
N ILE A 326 -5.40 -5.48 -1.92
CA ILE A 326 -5.83 -6.87 -1.74
C ILE A 326 -4.60 -7.72 -1.43
N ARG A 327 -4.63 -8.48 -0.34
CA ARG A 327 -3.57 -9.42 0.01
C ARG A 327 -4.14 -10.80 0.27
N TYR A 328 -3.37 -11.85 0.03
CA TYR A 328 -3.73 -13.18 0.53
C TYR A 328 -2.95 -13.52 1.80
N CYS A 329 -3.60 -14.23 2.72
CA CYS A 329 -3.00 -14.59 4.00
C CYS A 329 -1.99 -15.72 3.85
N THR A 330 -0.73 -15.46 4.20
CA THR A 330 0.36 -16.45 4.18
C THR A 330 0.47 -17.27 5.46
N ASN A 331 -0.27 -16.91 6.52
CA ASN A 331 -0.24 -17.59 7.82
C ASN A 331 -1.03 -18.91 7.85
N GLN A 332 -1.61 -19.32 6.73
CA GLN A 332 -2.44 -20.53 6.63
C GLN A 332 -3.57 -20.56 7.66
N CYS A 333 -4.15 -19.40 8.00
CA CYS A 333 -5.20 -19.33 9.02
C CYS A 333 -6.43 -20.17 8.66
N TYR A 334 -6.65 -20.45 7.38
CA TYR A 334 -7.68 -21.35 6.88
C TYR A 334 -7.51 -22.82 7.34
N MET A 335 -6.33 -23.21 7.86
CA MET A 335 -6.04 -24.59 8.31
C MET A 335 -6.18 -24.80 9.82
N LYS A 336 -6.30 -23.73 10.61
CA LYS A 336 -6.36 -23.87 12.07
C LYS A 336 -7.82 -23.87 12.50
N GLU A 337 -8.28 -25.02 13.00
CA GLU A 337 -9.46 -25.10 13.86
C GLU A 337 -9.38 -23.99 14.93
N SER A 338 -10.54 -23.44 15.29
CA SER A 338 -10.73 -22.30 16.19
C SER A 338 -10.29 -22.57 17.64
N GLN A 339 -9.03 -22.93 17.85
CA GLN A 339 -8.43 -22.89 19.17
C GLN A 339 -8.05 -21.44 19.46
N GLU A 340 -8.63 -20.92 20.54
CA GLU A 340 -8.36 -19.64 21.16
C GLU A 340 -6.85 -19.34 21.09
N ARG A 341 -6.48 -18.39 20.22
CA ARG A 341 -5.07 -18.03 20.04
C ARG A 341 -4.71 -17.01 21.10
N PRO A 342 -3.54 -17.17 21.76
CA PRO A 342 -3.14 -16.32 22.86
C PRO A 342 -3.08 -14.87 22.40
N GLY A 343 -3.58 -13.97 23.25
CA GLY A 343 -3.45 -12.53 23.07
C GLY A 343 -1.98 -12.13 22.91
N PRO A 344 -1.71 -10.95 22.32
CA PRO A 344 -0.35 -10.50 22.06
C PRO A 344 0.43 -10.42 23.37
N SER A 345 1.50 -11.22 23.48
CA SER A 345 2.56 -11.00 24.46
C SER A 345 3.36 -9.77 24.02
N PHE A 346 3.38 -8.76 24.89
CA PHE A 346 4.14 -7.52 24.72
C PHE A 346 5.65 -7.76 24.77
#